data_AF-A0A4Y2DS55-F1
#
_entry.id   AF-A0A4Y2DS55-F1
#
_cell.length_a   1.000
_cell.length_b   1.000
_cell.length_c   1.000
_cell.angle_alpha   90.00
_cell.angle_beta   90.00
_cell.angle_gamma   90.00
#
_symmetry.space_group_name_H-M   'P 1'
#
loop_
_entity.id
_entity.type
_entity.pdbx_description
1 polymer ?
#
loop_
_entity_poly.entity_id
_entity_poly.type
_entity_poly.pdbx_seq_one_letter_code
_entity_poly.pdbx_strand_id
1 'polypeptide(L)' 'MTTATGRVGDLSEEQLNALDSFRSSMEDILRPEHDDYFCLRWLRARKFNVTDAVQMLRTDNEVQAKKETEAKQI' A
#
# COMPACT_ATOMS: atom_id res chain seq x y z
N MET A 1 -23.49 -13.05 -6.90
CA MET A 1 -22.97 -11.86 -6.20
C MET A 1 -21.71 -11.46 -6.91
N THR A 2 -21.71 -10.32 -7.60
CA THR A 2 -20.53 -9.81 -8.30
C THR A 2 -19.56 -9.30 -7.24
N THR A 3 -18.44 -9.99 -7.05
CA THR A 3 -17.38 -9.56 -6.13
C THR A 3 -16.72 -8.30 -6.69
N ALA A 4 -16.66 -7.22 -5.90
CA ALA A 4 -16.02 -5.97 -6.29
C ALA A 4 -14.57 -6.20 -6.74
N THR A 5 -14.14 -5.53 -7.82
CA THR A 5 -12.83 -5.81 -8.45
C THR A 5 -11.63 -5.32 -7.63
N GLY A 6 -11.85 -4.52 -6.58
CA GLY A 6 -10.77 -4.00 -5.74
C GLY A 6 -9.98 -2.89 -6.42
N ARG A 7 -10.59 -2.18 -7.37
CA ARG A 7 -10.01 -1.04 -8.11
C ARG A 7 -10.76 0.24 -7.77
N VAL A 8 -10.11 1.38 -8.03
CA VAL A 8 -10.74 2.70 -7.90
C VAL A 8 -12.05 2.72 -8.70
N GLY A 9 -13.14 3.13 -8.05
CA GLY A 9 -14.49 3.16 -8.62
C GLY A 9 -15.29 1.86 -8.49
N ASP A 10 -14.67 0.76 -8.02
CA ASP A 10 -15.33 -0.54 -7.82
C ASP A 10 -14.72 -1.26 -6.59
N LEU A 11 -14.95 -0.64 -5.43
CA LEU A 11 -14.57 -1.13 -4.10
C LEU A 11 -15.83 -1.51 -3.31
N SER A 12 -15.79 -2.65 -2.61
CA SER A 12 -16.78 -2.95 -1.58
C SER A 12 -16.55 -2.11 -0.32
N GLU A 13 -17.53 -2.04 0.57
CA GLU A 13 -17.39 -1.36 1.87
C GLU A 13 -16.21 -1.92 2.68
N GLU A 14 -15.99 -3.24 2.67
CA GLU A 14 -14.83 -3.86 3.33
C GLU A 14 -13.50 -3.39 2.73
N GLN A 15 -13.43 -3.26 1.40
CA GLN A 15 -12.23 -2.81 0.71
C GLN A 15 -11.96 -1.31 0.96
N LEU A 16 -13.01 -0.50 1.07
CA LEU A 16 -12.92 0.92 1.46
C LEU A 16 -12.39 1.06 2.89
N ASN A 17 -12.96 0.30 3.85
CA ASN A 17 -12.50 0.31 5.24
C ASN A 17 -11.02 -0.14 5.35
N ALA A 18 -10.61 -1.14 4.56
CA ALA A 18 -9.22 -1.57 4.51
C ALA A 18 -8.30 -0.48 3.92
N LEU A 19 -8.77 0.25 2.91
CA LEU A 19 -8.03 1.37 2.32
C LEU A 19 -7.82 2.52 3.31
N ASP A 20 -8.86 2.92 4.05
CA ASP A 20 -8.77 3.98 5.05
C ASP A 20 -7.89 3.58 6.24
N SER A 21 -7.99 2.32 6.69
CA SER A 21 -7.13 1.77 7.75
C SER A 21 -5.67 1.71 7.32
N PHE A 22 -5.41 1.33 6.07
CA PHE A 22 -4.07 1.30 5.50
C PHE A 22 -3.46 2.71 5.40
N ARG A 23 -4.25 3.70 4.97
CA ARG A 23 -3.82 5.10 4.92
C ARG A 23 -3.42 5.64 6.28
N SER A 24 -4.27 5.44 7.28
CA SER A 24 -4.00 5.86 8.66
C SER A 24 -2.74 5.20 9.24
N SER A 25 -2.51 3.92 8.91
CA SER A 25 -1.34 3.17 9.42
C SER A 25 -0.01 3.54 8.74
N MET A 26 -0.07 4.24 7.61
CA MET A 26 1.09 4.56 6.77
C MET A 26 1.24 6.06 6.54
N GLU A 27 0.57 6.91 7.33
CA GLU A 27 0.68 8.37 7.22
C GLU A 27 2.13 8.86 7.34
N ASP A 28 2.99 8.13 8.06
CA ASP A 28 4.42 8.42 8.21
C ASP A 28 5.25 8.18 6.93
N ILE A 29 4.76 7.32 6.03
CA ILE A 29 5.47 6.90 4.81
C ILE A 29 4.81 7.44 3.55
N LEU A 30 3.48 7.60 3.57
CA LEU A 30 2.73 8.06 2.41
C LEU A 30 3.07 9.52 2.10
N ARG A 31 3.34 9.78 0.83
CA ARG A 31 3.61 11.12 0.30
C ARG A 31 2.38 11.64 -0.43
N PRO A 32 2.26 12.96 -0.66
CA PRO A 32 1.12 13.53 -1.38
C PRO A 32 0.92 12.94 -2.80
N GLU A 33 1.97 12.37 -3.41
CA GLU A 33 1.89 11.72 -4.71
C GLU A 33 1.31 10.29 -4.66
N HIS A 34 1.17 9.70 -3.46
CA HIS A 34 0.64 8.35 -3.28
C HIS A 34 -0.90 8.37 -3.26
N ASP A 35 -1.49 8.08 -4.41
CA ASP A 35 -2.95 8.03 -4.61
C ASP A 35 -3.56 6.66 -4.18
N ASP A 36 -4.89 6.54 -4.33
CA ASP A 36 -5.63 5.31 -4.08
C ASP A 36 -5.08 4.14 -4.91
N TYR A 37 -4.62 4.40 -6.15
CA TYR A 37 -4.05 3.35 -7.00
C TYR A 37 -2.76 2.77 -6.39
N PHE A 38 -1.92 3.61 -5.80
CA PHE A 38 -0.73 3.19 -5.07
C PHE A 38 -1.11 2.29 -3.88
N CYS A 39 -2.00 2.75 -2.99
CA CYS A 39 -2.43 1.97 -1.82
C CYS A 39 -3.10 0.64 -2.22
N LEU A 40 -4.01 0.66 -3.20
CA LEU A 40 -4.72 -0.52 -3.68
C LEU A 40 -3.80 -1.55 -4.35
N ARG A 41 -2.61 -1.16 -4.83
CA ARG A 41 -1.61 -2.13 -5.33
C ARG A 41 -1.17 -3.07 -4.20
N TRP A 42 -0.84 -2.52 -3.04
CA TRP A 42 -0.36 -3.27 -1.88
C TRP A 42 -1.48 -4.09 -1.23
N LEU A 43 -2.66 -3.49 -1.09
CA LEU A 43 -3.84 -4.18 -0.55
C LEU A 43 -4.25 -5.37 -1.41
N ARG A 44 -4.31 -5.23 -2.74
CA ARG A 44 -4.64 -6.36 -3.64
C ARG A 44 -3.62 -7.50 -3.54
N ALA A 45 -2.33 -7.17 -3.43
CA ALA A 45 -1.26 -8.17 -3.29
C ALA A 45 -1.37 -9.01 -1.99
N ARG A 46 -2.14 -8.52 -1.01
CA ARG A 46 -2.38 -9.16 0.28
C ARG A 46 -3.86 -9.43 0.56
N LYS A 47 -4.69 -9.52 -0.49
CA LYS A 47 -6.14 -9.78 -0.38
C LYS A 47 -6.85 -8.86 0.62
N PHE A 48 -6.46 -7.59 0.64
CA PHE A 48 -6.96 -6.55 1.56
C PHE A 48 -6.67 -6.80 3.05
N ASN A 49 -5.70 -7.66 3.39
CA ASN A 49 -5.13 -7.70 4.74
C ASN A 49 -4.24 -6.47 4.97
N VAL A 50 -4.73 -5.53 5.79
CA VAL A 50 -4.06 -4.26 6.10
C VAL A 50 -2.70 -4.49 6.75
N THR A 51 -2.63 -5.37 7.75
CA THR A 51 -1.38 -5.65 8.48
C THR A 51 -0.29 -6.16 7.55
N ASP A 52 -0.62 -7.15 6.72
CA ASP A 52 0.34 -7.74 5.78
C ASP A 52 0.77 -6.74 4.69
N ALA A 53 -0.16 -5.89 4.24
CA ALA A 53 0.13 -4.86 3.25
C ALA A 53 1.07 -3.78 3.82
N VAL A 54 0.82 -3.34 5.06
CA VAL A 54 1.67 -2.37 5.78
C VAL A 54 3.08 -2.91 5.93
N GLN A 55 3.22 -4.14 6.41
CA GLN A 55 4.53 -4.80 6.57
C GLN A 55 5.26 -4.89 5.22
N MET A 56 4.57 -5.29 4.16
CA MET A 56 5.16 -5.41 2.83
C MET A 56 5.69 -4.06 2.30
N LEU A 57 4.93 -2.98 2.44
CA LEU A 57 5.36 -1.65 1.98
C LEU A 57 6.50 -1.10 2.86
N ARG A 58 6.51 -1.35 4.18
CA ARG A 58 7.64 -0.97 5.04
C ARG A 58 8.92 -1.70 4.64
N THR A 59 8.85 -3.01 4.42
CA THR A 59 9.99 -3.80 3.93
C THR A 59 10.49 -3.31 2.56
N ASP A 60 9.60 -2.98 1.61
CA ASP A 60 10.05 -2.44 0.32
C ASP A 60 10.76 -1.09 0.47
N ASN A 61 10.22 -0.17 1.28
CA ASN A 61 10.88 1.11 1.56
C ASN A 61 12.28 0.94 2.17
N GLU A 62 12.45 0.02 3.13
CA GLU A 62 13.75 -0.30 3.70
C GLU A 62 14.74 -0.83 2.64
N VAL A 63 14.25 -1.68 1.73
CA VAL A 63 15.06 -2.22 0.63
C VAL A 63 15.49 -1.12 -0.34
N GLN A 64 14.60 -0.18 -0.67
CA GLN A 64 14.95 0.96 -1.53
C GLN A 64 15.99 1.87 -0.87
N ALA A 65 15.83 2.16 0.43
CA ALA A 65 16.79 2.98 1.18
C ALA A 65 18.20 2.38 1.20
N LYS A 66 18.32 1.06 1.34
CA LYS A 66 19.61 0.35 1.29
C LYS A 66 20.27 0.46 -0.08
N LYS A 67 19.52 0.23 -1.16
CA LYS A 67 20.02 0.34 -2.54
C LYS A 67 20.53 1.74 -2.85
N GLU A 68 19.83 2.77 -2.39
CA GLU A 68 20.27 4.17 -2.58
C GLU A 68 21.58 4.47 -1.83
N THR A 69 21.76 3.88 -0.65
CA THR A 69 22.97 4.06 0.15
C THR A 69 24.18 3.40 -0.52
N GLU A 70 24.00 2.21 -1.09
CA GLU A 70 25.05 1.47 -1.80
C GLU A 70 25.44 2.14 -3.13
N ALA A 71 24.48 2.70 -3.86
CA ALA A 71 24.73 3.38 -5.14
C ALA A 71 25.53 4.69 -5.01
N LYS A 72 25.53 5.34 -3.83
CA LYS A 72 26.28 6.58 -3.57
C LYS A 72 27.73 6.33 -3.12
N GLN A 73 28.11 5.06 -2.90
CA GLN A 73 29.44 4.67 -2.44
C GLN A 73 30.37 4.24 -3.59
N ILE A 74 29.92 4.34 -4.83
CA ILE A 74 30.63 4.00 -6.08
C ILE A 74 30.83 5.27 -6.91
#